data_AF-A0A8J6I081-F1
#
_entry.id   AF-A0A8J6I081-F1
#
_cell.length_a   1.000
_cell.length_b   1.000
_cell.length_c   1.000
_cell.angle_alpha   90.00
_cell.angle_beta   90.00
_cell.angle_gamma   90.00
#
_symmetry.space_group_name_H-M   'P 1'
#
loop_
_entity.id
_entity.type
_entity.pdbx_description
1 polymer ?
#
loop_
_entity_poly.entity_id
_entity_poly.type
_entity_poly.pdbx_seq_one_letter_code
_entity_poly.pdbx_strand_id
1 'polypeptide(L)'
;EAIETFRWRTGHYPRVVHADAIFRTRANLEYCKQRGIRLSGPRLGRPKIKQLKAQKRLERMDSRIRNAIEGRFGVGKRRYGLGRIMARLQVTSETVIHLQFLVMNLERKLRLLFTHFWRSPFRLSKFFFSVPACVFQ
;
A
#
# COMPACT_ATOMS: atom_id res chain seq x y z
N GLU A 1 17.65 -0.49 8.80
CA GLU A 1 17.88 -1.14 7.48
C GLU A 1 16.91 -0.68 6.40
N ALA A 2 15.61 -0.99 6.48
CA ALA A 2 14.65 -0.67 5.40
C ALA A 2 14.65 0.81 4.94
N ILE A 3 14.81 1.76 5.86
CA ILE A 3 14.90 3.19 5.55
C ILE A 3 16.18 3.53 4.77
N GLU A 4 17.31 2.90 5.11
CA GLU A 4 18.58 3.12 4.40
C GLU A 4 18.55 2.45 3.03
N THR A 5 17.97 1.25 2.91
CA THR A 5 17.77 0.61 1.60
C THR A 5 16.86 1.46 0.70
N PHE A 6 15.82 2.09 1.26
CA PHE A 6 14.99 3.03 0.51
C PHE A 6 15.84 4.21 0.02
N ARG A 7 16.62 4.84 0.91
CA ARG A 7 17.51 5.95 0.54
C ARG A 7 18.51 5.55 -0.56
N TRP A 8 19.09 4.36 -0.47
CA TRP A 8 20.03 3.87 -1.50
C TRP A 8 19.34 3.72 -2.87
N ARG A 9 18.09 3.27 -2.90
CA ARG A 9 17.31 3.08 -4.15
C ARG A 9 16.78 4.38 -4.75
N THR A 10 16.32 5.33 -3.93
CA THR A 10 15.64 6.54 -4.39
C THR A 10 16.49 7.81 -4.28
N GLY A 11 17.64 7.74 -3.62
CA GLY A 11 18.53 8.87 -3.34
C GLY A 11 18.09 9.75 -2.17
N HIS A 12 16.92 9.53 -1.57
CA HIS A 12 16.39 10.40 -0.51
C HIS A 12 15.72 9.62 0.63
N TYR A 13 15.69 10.21 1.84
CA TYR A 13 14.92 9.65 2.96
C TYR A 13 13.40 9.82 2.73
N PRO A 14 12.57 8.87 3.20
CA PRO A 14 11.12 8.99 3.08
C PRO A 14 10.59 10.03 4.06
N ARG A 15 9.60 10.83 3.63
CA ARG A 15 8.94 11.80 4.51
C ARG A 15 8.14 11.13 5.65
N VAL A 16 7.54 9.98 5.37
CA VAL A 16 6.68 9.25 6.30
C VAL A 16 6.99 7.76 6.23
N VAL A 17 7.08 7.10 7.38
CA VAL A 17 7.22 5.64 7.48
C VAL A 17 6.04 5.09 8.26
N HIS A 18 5.27 4.21 7.63
CA HIS A 18 4.20 3.45 8.28
C HIS A 18 4.78 2.17 8.86
N ALA A 19 4.97 2.13 10.18
CA ALA A 19 5.59 1.01 10.87
C ALA A 19 4.66 0.41 11.93
N ASP A 20 4.86 -0.88 12.20
CA ASP A 20 4.19 -1.59 13.28
C ASP A 20 4.66 -1.12 14.65
N ALA A 21 3.86 -1.41 15.67
CA ALA A 21 4.14 -1.00 17.05
C ALA A 21 5.50 -1.53 17.55
N ILE A 22 5.91 -2.73 17.11
CA ILE A 22 7.18 -3.36 17.48
C ILE A 22 8.40 -2.54 17.05
N PHE A 23 8.29 -1.75 15.97
CA PHE A 23 9.39 -0.92 15.47
C PHE A 23 9.42 0.47 16.11
N ARG A 24 8.48 0.78 17.03
CA ARG A 24 8.40 2.07 17.72
C ARG A 24 9.24 2.09 18.99
N THR A 25 10.52 1.72 18.87
CA THR A 25 11.50 1.83 19.97
C THR A 25 12.01 3.27 20.09
N ARG A 26 12.54 3.65 21.26
CA ARG A 26 13.12 4.99 21.48
C ARG A 26 14.25 5.28 20.48
N ALA A 27 15.14 4.32 20.27
CA ALA A 27 16.23 4.41 19.29
C ALA A 27 15.71 4.67 17.87
N ASN A 28 14.67 3.96 17.42
CA ASN A 28 14.10 4.15 16.09
C ASN A 28 13.39 5.51 15.94
N LEU A 29 12.73 5.99 17.00
CA LEU A 29 12.10 7.31 17.03
C LEU A 29 13.15 8.43 16.94
N GLU A 30 14.25 8.33 17.67
CA GLU A 30 15.35 9.28 17.62
C GLU A 30 16.03 9.27 16.25
N TYR A 31 16.33 8.09 15.71
CA TYR A 31 16.88 7.91 14.38
C TYR A 31 16.02 8.58 13.30
N CYS A 32 14.68 8.40 13.37
CA CYS A 32 13.74 9.03 12.45
C CYS A 32 13.68 10.55 12.66
N LYS A 33 13.65 11.02 13.91
CA LYS A 33 13.57 12.45 14.24
C LYS A 33 14.78 13.23 13.73
N GLN A 34 16.00 12.67 13.88
CA GLN A 34 17.24 13.28 13.38
C GLN A 34 17.22 13.47 11.85
N ARG A 35 16.53 12.59 11.12
CA ARG A 35 16.44 12.61 9.64
C ARG A 35 15.17 13.28 9.12
N GLY A 36 14.37 13.90 10.00
CA GLY A 36 13.10 14.54 9.62
C GLY A 36 12.02 13.57 9.16
N ILE A 37 12.14 12.28 9.48
CA ILE A 37 11.21 11.22 9.07
C ILE A 37 10.05 11.15 10.07
N ARG A 38 8.81 11.25 9.57
CA ARG A 38 7.62 11.04 10.41
C ARG A 38 7.31 9.55 10.53
N LEU A 39 7.52 8.99 11.72
CA LEU A 39 7.06 7.62 12.02
C LEU A 39 5.57 7.63 12.37
N SER A 40 4.77 6.77 11.74
CA SER A 40 3.33 6.67 12.00
C SER A 40 3.04 6.13 13.41
N GLY A 41 1.95 6.60 14.02
CA GLY A 41 1.43 6.07 15.27
C GLY A 41 1.53 7.04 16.46
N PRO A 42 0.81 6.74 17.55
CA PRO A 42 0.43 7.76 18.53
C PRO A 42 1.48 8.01 19.63
N ARG A 43 2.63 8.66 19.40
CA ARG A 43 3.71 8.93 20.41
C ARG A 43 4.04 7.77 21.41
N LEU A 44 5.13 7.87 22.17
CA LEU A 44 5.39 6.89 23.24
C LEU A 44 5.00 7.55 24.57
N GLY A 45 4.31 6.82 25.44
CA GLY A 45 3.88 7.29 26.76
C GLY A 45 2.44 7.81 26.83
N ARG A 46 2.15 8.57 27.89
CA ARG A 46 0.78 9.00 28.23
C ARG A 46 0.20 9.92 27.14
N PRO A 47 -0.98 9.61 26.58
CA PRO A 47 -1.64 10.50 25.63
C PRO A 47 -1.98 11.83 26.31
N LYS A 48 -1.79 12.94 25.60
CA LYS A 48 -2.23 14.26 26.08
C LYS A 48 -3.76 14.29 26.13
N ILE A 49 -4.31 14.84 27.22
CA ILE A 49 -5.77 14.92 27.49
C ILE A 49 -6.52 15.61 26.33
N LYS A 50 -5.92 16.61 25.69
CA LYS A 50 -6.40 17.23 24.46
C LYS A 50 -5.51 16.85 23.28
N GLN A 51 -5.77 15.72 22.64
CA GLN A 51 -5.22 15.43 21.32
C GLN A 51 -5.87 16.37 20.28
N LEU A 52 -5.03 17.10 19.54
CA LEU A 52 -5.47 17.96 18.44
C LEU A 52 -6.29 17.15 17.43
N LYS A 53 -7.45 17.69 16.99
CA LYS A 53 -8.32 17.05 15.98
C LYS A 53 -7.55 16.66 14.71
N ALA A 54 -6.58 17.47 14.30
CA ALA A 54 -5.71 17.20 13.16
C ALA A 54 -4.85 15.94 13.35
N GLN A 55 -4.29 15.74 14.54
CA GLN A 55 -3.49 14.56 14.86
C GLN A 55 -4.34 13.28 14.81
N LYS A 56 -5.55 13.32 15.39
CA LYS A 56 -6.50 12.19 15.30
C LYS A 56 -6.86 11.85 13.85
N ARG A 57 -7.05 12.86 12.99
CA ARG A 57 -7.34 12.63 11.56
C ARG A 57 -6.16 11.96 10.85
N LEU A 58 -4.93 12.40 11.13
CA LEU A 58 -3.70 11.82 10.59
C LEU A 58 -3.54 10.36 11.03
N GLU A 59 -3.70 10.08 12.32
CA GLU A 59 -3.62 8.71 12.87
C GLU A 59 -4.66 7.78 12.22
N ARG A 60 -5.91 8.26 12.02
CA ARG A 60 -6.93 7.48 11.29
C ARG A 60 -6.53 7.19 9.84
N MET A 61 -5.92 8.14 9.15
CA MET A 61 -5.45 7.92 7.76
C MET A 61 -4.32 6.89 7.73
N ASP A 62 -3.34 7.04 8.62
CA ASP A 62 -2.24 6.08 8.77
C ASP A 62 -2.77 4.66 9.09
N SER A 63 -3.78 4.54 9.97
CA SER A 63 -4.44 3.26 10.26
C SER A 63 -5.17 2.66 9.06
N ARG A 64 -5.83 3.47 8.22
CA ARG A 64 -6.48 2.95 7.00
C ARG A 64 -5.46 2.38 6.02
N ILE A 65 -4.33 3.06 5.84
CA ILE A 65 -3.24 2.60 4.97
C ILE A 65 -2.71 1.26 5.48
N ARG A 66 -2.45 1.15 6.79
CA ARG A 66 -2.03 -0.10 7.42
C ARG A 66 -3.05 -1.22 7.23
N ASN A 67 -4.33 -0.97 7.54
CA ASN A 67 -5.38 -1.99 7.40
C ASN A 67 -5.48 -2.50 5.95
N ALA A 68 -5.32 -1.62 4.96
CA ALA A 68 -5.32 -2.02 3.56
C ALA A 68 -4.12 -2.93 3.22
N ILE A 69 -2.93 -2.63 3.74
CA ILE A 69 -1.72 -3.44 3.58
C ILE A 69 -1.88 -4.80 4.28
N GLU A 70 -2.26 -4.79 5.56
CA GLU A 70 -2.50 -6.00 6.37
C GLU A 70 -3.56 -6.90 5.71
N GLY A 71 -4.63 -6.31 5.17
CA GLY A 71 -5.65 -7.03 4.41
C GLY A 71 -5.07 -7.74 3.18
N ARG A 72 -4.19 -7.10 2.42
CA ARG A 72 -3.52 -7.71 1.25
C ARG A 72 -2.60 -8.86 1.66
N PHE A 73 -1.85 -8.70 2.75
CA PHE A 73 -1.04 -9.79 3.30
C PHE A 73 -1.91 -10.95 3.79
N GLY A 74 -3.06 -10.67 4.41
CA GLY A 74 -4.03 -11.68 4.81
C GLY A 74 -4.56 -12.50 3.63
N VAL A 75 -4.89 -11.82 2.52
CA VAL A 75 -5.26 -12.50 1.26
C VAL A 75 -4.08 -13.32 0.73
N GLY A 76 -2.86 -12.77 0.77
CA GLY A 76 -1.63 -13.48 0.44
C GLY A 76 -1.47 -14.81 1.19
N LYS A 77 -1.69 -14.78 2.50
CA LYS A 77 -1.59 -15.97 3.36
C LYS A 77 -2.70 -16.99 3.09
N ARG A 78 -3.95 -16.52 2.94
CA ARG A 78 -5.14 -17.40 2.81
C ARG A 78 -5.37 -17.91 1.39
N ARG A 79 -5.38 -17.03 0.39
CA ARG A 79 -5.75 -17.36 -1.00
C ARG A 79 -4.56 -17.77 -1.85
N TYR A 80 -3.40 -17.19 -1.55
CA TYR A 80 -2.16 -17.38 -2.30
C TYR A 80 -1.18 -18.28 -1.56
N GLY A 81 -1.58 -18.98 -0.50
CA GLY A 81 -0.73 -20.01 0.12
C GLY A 81 0.54 -19.53 0.81
N LEU A 82 0.76 -18.21 1.00
CA LEU A 82 1.94 -17.72 1.75
C LEU A 82 2.00 -18.28 3.18
N GLY A 83 0.86 -18.68 3.76
CA GLY A 83 0.79 -19.30 5.08
C GLY A 83 1.05 -20.81 5.09
N ARG A 84 1.28 -21.43 3.93
CA ARG A 84 1.45 -22.89 3.76
C ARG A 84 2.74 -23.27 3.03
N ILE A 85 3.75 -22.39 3.06
CA ILE A 85 5.05 -22.67 2.47
C ILE A 85 5.79 -23.62 3.42
N MET A 86 5.94 -24.88 3.00
CA MET A 86 6.61 -25.94 3.76
C MET A 86 8.04 -26.23 3.26
N ALA A 87 8.55 -25.41 2.34
CA ALA A 87 9.89 -25.53 1.80
C ALA A 87 10.94 -25.43 2.91
N ARG A 88 11.85 -26.43 2.98
CA ARG A 88 12.85 -26.55 4.05
C ARG A 88 14.17 -25.85 3.73
N LEU A 89 14.50 -25.71 2.45
CA LEU A 89 15.73 -25.03 2.00
C LEU A 89 15.44 -23.54 1.78
N GLN A 90 16.39 -22.68 2.16
CA GLN A 90 16.26 -21.23 2.01
C GLN A 90 16.01 -20.82 0.55
N VAL A 91 16.79 -21.37 -0.39
CA VAL A 91 16.67 -21.03 -1.82
C VAL A 91 15.29 -21.40 -2.38
N THR A 92 14.73 -22.53 -1.97
CA THR A 92 13.40 -22.96 -2.46
C THR A 92 12.27 -22.19 -1.78
N SER A 93 12.40 -21.82 -0.50
CA SER A 93 11.40 -21.00 0.17
C SER A 93 11.38 -19.57 -0.39
N GLU A 94 12.54 -18.97 -0.66
CA GLU A 94 12.65 -17.65 -1.27
C GLU A 94 12.03 -17.61 -2.68
N THR A 95 12.36 -18.58 -3.54
CA THR A 95 11.80 -18.63 -4.90
C THR A 95 10.28 -18.79 -4.88
N VAL A 96 9.73 -19.65 -4.01
CA VAL A 96 8.27 -19.80 -3.85
C VAL A 96 7.62 -18.50 -3.36
N ILE A 97 8.23 -17.82 -2.39
CA ILE A 97 7.74 -16.52 -1.89
C ILE A 97 7.72 -15.49 -3.04
N HIS A 98 8.79 -15.41 -3.83
CA HIS A 98 8.88 -14.48 -4.96
C HIS A 98 7.84 -14.76 -6.04
N LEU A 99 7.69 -16.01 -6.45
CA LEU A 99 6.66 -16.43 -7.40
C LEU A 99 5.26 -16.09 -6.90
N GLN A 100 5.03 -16.25 -5.60
CA GLN A 100 3.72 -15.94 -5.03
C GLN A 100 3.38 -14.45 -5.12
N PHE A 101 4.34 -13.58 -4.80
CA PHE A 101 4.18 -12.14 -4.98
C PHE A 101 4.06 -11.75 -6.45
N LEU A 102 4.76 -12.42 -7.37
CA LEU A 102 4.62 -12.21 -8.80
C LEU A 102 3.17 -12.46 -9.25
N VAL A 103 2.61 -13.63 -8.91
CA VAL A 103 1.22 -13.99 -9.23
C VAL A 103 0.22 -12.98 -8.65
N MET A 104 0.40 -12.57 -7.38
CA MET A 104 -0.45 -11.56 -6.75
C MET A 104 -0.44 -10.22 -7.51
N ASN A 105 0.73 -9.80 -7.98
CA ASN A 105 0.89 -8.56 -8.74
C ASN A 105 0.29 -8.67 -10.15
N LEU A 106 0.51 -9.80 -10.83
CA LEU A 106 -0.05 -10.06 -12.16
C LEU A 106 -1.59 -10.07 -12.13
N GLU A 107 -2.19 -10.75 -11.17
CA GLU A 107 -3.66 -10.79 -11.05
C GLU A 107 -4.26 -9.41 -10.75
N ARG A 108 -3.53 -8.56 -10.00
CA ARG A 108 -3.93 -7.15 -9.81
C ARG A 108 -3.86 -6.37 -11.11
N LYS A 109 -2.78 -6.49 -11.88
CA LYS A 109 -2.63 -5.82 -13.18
C LYS A 109 -3.72 -6.28 -14.15
N LEU A 110 -3.93 -7.59 -14.28
CA LEU A 110 -4.98 -8.16 -15.11
C LEU A 110 -6.35 -7.62 -14.73
N ARG A 111 -6.72 -7.61 -13.45
CA ARG A 111 -7.98 -6.98 -13.00
C ARG A 111 -8.13 -5.54 -13.44
N LEU A 112 -7.09 -4.71 -13.27
CA LEU A 112 -7.14 -3.31 -13.68
C LEU A 112 -7.32 -3.18 -15.18
N LEU A 113 -6.58 -3.96 -15.97
CA LEU A 113 -6.70 -4.01 -17.42
C LEU A 113 -8.09 -4.47 -17.85
N PHE A 114 -8.64 -5.53 -17.25
CA PHE A 114 -10.01 -5.98 -17.52
C PHE A 114 -11.03 -4.90 -17.16
N THR A 115 -10.91 -4.24 -16.01
CA THR A 115 -11.84 -3.16 -15.66
C THR A 115 -11.73 -1.96 -16.59
N HIS A 116 -10.54 -1.66 -17.11
CA HIS A 116 -10.34 -0.60 -18.09
C HIS A 116 -10.96 -1.01 -19.43
N PHE A 117 -10.67 -2.23 -19.89
CA PHE A 117 -11.17 -2.79 -21.14
C PHE A 117 -12.70 -2.86 -21.17
N TRP A 118 -13.35 -3.28 -20.08
CA TRP A 118 -14.82 -3.34 -20.00
C TRP A 118 -15.49 -1.98 -19.76
N ARG A 119 -14.78 -1.00 -19.17
CA ARG A 119 -15.29 0.38 -19.02
C ARG A 119 -15.07 1.24 -20.27
N SER A 120 -14.13 0.89 -21.13
CA SER A 120 -13.81 1.58 -22.38
C SER A 120 -14.95 1.55 -23.43
N PRO A 121 -15.60 0.41 -23.76
CA PRO A 121 -16.66 0.37 -24.77
C PRO A 121 -17.91 1.13 -24.34
N PHE A 122 -18.16 1.28 -23.03
CA PHE A 122 -19.26 2.10 -22.51
C PHE A 122 -19.04 3.61 -22.60
N ARG A 123 -17.83 4.06 -22.98
CA ARG A 123 -17.54 5.49 -23.21
C ARG A 123 -17.61 5.87 -24.69
N LEU A 124 -17.48 4.92 -25.61
CA LEU A 124 -17.63 5.13 -27.06
C LEU A 124 -19.10 5.17 -27.51
N SER A 125 -20.03 4.51 -26.81
CA SER A 125 -21.46 4.61 -27.15
C SER A 125 -22.10 5.96 -26.82
N LYS A 126 -21.48 6.78 -25.95
CA LYS A 126 -21.94 8.14 -25.64
C LYS A 126 -21.32 9.24 -26.52
N PHE A 127 -20.33 8.91 -27.36
CA PHE A 127 -19.74 9.88 -28.30
C PHE A 127 -20.40 9.84 -29.68
N PHE A 128 -21.16 8.79 -30.00
CA PHE A 128 -21.84 8.63 -31.28
C PHE A 128 -23.29 9.18 -31.31
N PHE A 129 -23.82 9.66 -30.17
CA PHE A 129 -25.19 10.18 -30.04
C PHE A 129 -25.23 11.71 -29.84
N SER A 130 -24.38 12.44 -30.57
CA SER A 130 -24.48 13.90 -30.70
C SER A 130 -23.89 14.34 -32.04
N VAL A 131 -24.56 13.96 -33.13
CA VAL A 131 -24.47 14.69 -34.40
C VAL A 131 -25.88 15.20 -34.66
N PRO A 132 -26.08 16.53 -34.82
CA PRO A 132 -27.41 17.09 -35.00
C PRO A 132 -27.96 16.64 -36.36
N ALA A 133 -29.07 15.91 -36.35
CA ALA A 133 -29.88 15.75 -37.53
C ALA A 133 -30.48 17.12 -37.87
N CYS A 134 -29.82 17.83 -38.78
CA CYS A 134 -30.43 18.90 -39.54
C CYS A 134 -31.56 18.27 -40.37
N VAL A 135 -32.79 18.43 -39.90
CA VAL A 135 -34.01 17.87 -40.49
C VAL A 135 -34.70 18.99 -41.27
N PHE A 136 -34.76 18.75 -42.59
CA PHE A 136 -35.82 19.08 -43.55
C PHE A 136 -36.03 20.55 -43.97
N GLN A 137 -35.81 20.78 -45.27
CA GLN A 137 -36.91 21.12 -46.17
C GLN A 137 -37.04 20.02 -47.23
#